data_AF-A0AA39NRN9-F1
#
_entry.id   AF-A0AA39NRN9-F1
#
_cell.length_a   1.000
_cell.length_b   1.000
_cell.length_c   1.000
_cell.angle_alpha   90.00
_cell.angle_beta   90.00
_cell.angle_gamma   90.00
#
_symmetry.space_group_name_H-M   'P 1'
#
loop_
_entity.id
_entity.type
_entity.pdbx_description
1 polymer ?
#
loop_
_entity_poly.entity_id
_entity_poly.type
_entity_poly.pdbx_seq_one_letter_code
_entity_poly.pdbx_strand_id
1 'polypeptide(L)'
;MFPETLWCLLNVAIVAAQTRQQLSLNNVSSFDESSSFTLPESSNLTVSVALCSSASSARFFVTNTSSNADNPGPSGGTNVYEIVLNEGHGNFAGIFTNGGVMSAENTDDVTFEVGVSESGPMHKILSDPPSLGDTTATQAIIFSPVFSDSFSSEVPTYPNYSLPSANLSIPTIPSLTSNFSLIFSESTGPSPLTSMLQTGCALKSQNSTGNIINETVWLPNEDGWRTQWIIDGLTPGTNYTAYVVNDTAVSGPMYFLTKSESFSCPLLSNLPYCPSIAYAVPLPQPSQQSTYDSTNLPSQISEPLISSLTNFTTTLTTFACGRDDYSPLVSCNNCQQEYRRWLCTISFPRCGEVNSNNGTIAASNGAQKVFSALLSQPTTVAPRNLNFPPFNDTYTALLPCLERCNAADRACPSFLGFRCPTAQFNASSSYGVGYIDSGVEGVQGRGSSGTSQDRYGNVWCNYG
;
A
#
# COMPACT_ATOMS: atom_id res chain seq x y z
N MET A 1 -46.34 -17.63 65.11
CA MET A 1 -45.79 -16.29 64.83
C MET A 1 -44.47 -16.51 64.12
N PHE A 2 -44.31 -15.96 62.91
CA PHE A 2 -43.28 -16.33 61.95
C PHE A 2 -41.85 -16.24 62.53
N PRO A 3 -40.98 -17.23 62.27
CA PRO A 3 -39.67 -17.31 62.92
C PRO A 3 -38.63 -16.39 62.28
N GLU A 4 -37.77 -15.81 63.12
CA GLU A 4 -36.65 -14.91 62.77
C GLU A 4 -35.62 -15.52 61.80
N THR A 5 -35.71 -16.82 61.50
CA THR A 5 -34.88 -17.51 60.51
C THR A 5 -35.18 -17.09 59.07
N LEU A 6 -36.30 -16.41 58.80
CA LEU A 6 -36.62 -15.91 57.45
C LEU A 6 -35.85 -14.63 57.08
N TRP A 7 -35.39 -13.84 58.06
CA TRP A 7 -34.65 -12.59 57.81
C TRP A 7 -33.15 -12.82 57.51
N CYS A 8 -32.59 -13.94 57.97
CA CYS A 8 -31.23 -14.35 57.63
C CYS A 8 -31.14 -15.05 56.26
N LEU A 9 -32.25 -15.56 55.73
CA LEU A 9 -32.30 -16.10 54.36
C LEU A 9 -32.56 -15.03 53.29
N LEU A 10 -33.12 -13.87 53.66
CA LEU A 10 -33.28 -12.74 52.73
C LEU A 10 -31.99 -11.94 52.48
N ASN A 11 -30.95 -12.13 53.31
CA ASN A 11 -29.67 -11.40 53.18
C ASN A 11 -28.53 -12.25 52.57
N VAL A 12 -28.79 -13.49 52.14
CA VAL A 12 -27.79 -14.36 51.48
C VAL A 12 -28.08 -14.59 49.98
N ALA A 13 -29.13 -13.96 49.44
CA ALA A 13 -29.37 -13.91 47.99
C ALA A 13 -29.24 -12.49 47.44
N ILE A 14 -28.29 -11.70 47.96
CA ILE A 14 -27.65 -10.71 47.09
C ILE A 14 -26.63 -11.52 46.30
N VAL A 15 -27.11 -12.17 45.23
CA VAL A 15 -26.25 -12.50 44.10
C VAL A 15 -25.48 -11.22 43.84
N ALA A 16 -24.17 -11.25 44.05
CA ALA A 16 -23.31 -10.23 43.50
C ALA A 16 -23.59 -10.28 42.00
N ALA A 17 -24.49 -9.41 41.52
CA ALA A 17 -24.61 -9.13 40.12
C ALA A 17 -23.25 -8.54 39.77
N GLN A 18 -22.33 -9.39 39.33
CA GLN A 18 -21.12 -8.95 38.68
C GLN A 18 -21.62 -8.12 37.51
N THR A 19 -21.56 -6.79 37.64
CA THR A 19 -21.93 -5.87 36.59
C THR A 19 -20.94 -6.09 35.47
N ARG A 20 -21.30 -6.95 34.51
CA ARG A 20 -20.51 -7.17 33.30
C ARG A 20 -20.37 -5.85 32.56
N GLN A 21 -19.16 -5.55 32.11
CA GLN A 21 -18.92 -4.39 31.28
C GLN A 21 -19.63 -4.57 29.93
N GLN A 22 -20.30 -3.53 29.46
CA GLN A 22 -20.98 -3.53 28.17
C GLN A 22 -20.02 -3.10 27.06
N LEU A 23 -19.91 -3.92 26.02
CA LEU A 23 -19.18 -3.56 24.80
C LEU A 23 -20.08 -2.73 23.88
N SER A 24 -19.53 -1.66 23.34
CA SER A 24 -20.24 -0.74 22.45
C SER A 24 -20.07 -1.13 20.99
N LEU A 25 -21.10 -0.88 20.19
CA LEU A 25 -21.09 -1.12 18.75
C LEU A 25 -20.07 -0.21 18.03
N ASN A 26 -19.42 -0.76 17.00
CA ASN A 26 -18.39 -0.13 16.17
C ASN A 26 -17.23 0.44 16.98
N ASN A 27 -16.83 -0.27 18.03
CA ASN A 27 -15.75 0.14 18.91
C ASN A 27 -14.83 -1.05 19.23
N VAL A 28 -13.58 -0.72 19.52
CA VAL A 28 -12.56 -1.66 19.98
C VAL A 28 -12.22 -1.31 21.44
N SER A 29 -12.13 -2.31 22.29
CA SER A 29 -11.76 -2.15 23.70
C SER A 29 -10.63 -3.11 24.05
N SER A 30 -9.63 -2.61 24.80
CA SER A 30 -8.46 -3.38 25.23
C SER A 30 -8.63 -3.85 26.68
N PHE A 31 -8.17 -5.07 26.96
CA PHE A 31 -8.29 -5.74 28.26
C PHE A 31 -7.02 -6.52 28.58
N ASP A 32 -6.79 -6.78 29.87
CA ASP A 32 -5.61 -7.45 30.43
C ASP A 32 -5.95 -8.56 31.43
N GLU A 33 -7.24 -8.79 31.73
CA GLU A 33 -7.69 -9.78 32.71
C GLU A 33 -8.90 -10.59 32.23
N SER A 34 -9.01 -11.81 32.75
CA SER A 34 -10.13 -12.73 32.48
C SER A 34 -11.45 -12.10 32.93
N SER A 35 -12.39 -11.95 32.02
CA SER A 35 -13.61 -11.17 32.27
C SER A 35 -14.77 -11.60 31.38
N SER A 36 -15.98 -11.15 31.74
CA SER A 36 -17.19 -11.40 30.96
C SER A 36 -17.90 -10.10 30.62
N PHE A 37 -18.37 -10.01 29.39
CA PHE A 37 -18.87 -8.80 28.77
C PHE A 37 -20.29 -8.99 28.24
N THR A 38 -21.10 -7.93 28.27
CA THR A 38 -22.39 -7.92 27.58
C THR A 38 -22.25 -7.36 26.17
N LEU A 39 -22.91 -8.03 25.23
CA LEU A 39 -22.94 -7.69 23.81
C LEU A 39 -24.27 -7.01 23.45
N PRO A 40 -24.24 -6.00 22.58
CA PRO A 40 -25.44 -5.27 22.17
C PRO A 40 -26.37 -6.14 21.33
N GLU A 41 -27.64 -5.73 21.25
CA GLU A 41 -28.61 -6.34 20.36
C GLU A 41 -28.34 -5.91 18.91
N SER A 42 -28.28 -6.85 17.97
CA SER A 42 -28.13 -6.56 16.55
C SER A 42 -28.52 -7.76 15.70
N SER A 43 -29.00 -7.51 14.48
CA SER A 43 -29.33 -8.54 13.50
C SER A 43 -28.12 -9.09 12.76
N ASN A 44 -26.97 -8.40 12.82
CA ASN A 44 -25.74 -8.80 12.13
C ASN A 44 -24.51 -8.39 12.94
N LEU A 45 -24.37 -8.90 14.17
CA LEU A 45 -23.25 -8.55 15.03
C LEU A 45 -22.05 -9.44 14.70
N THR A 46 -20.88 -8.81 14.56
CA THR A 46 -19.59 -9.48 14.53
C THR A 46 -18.79 -9.10 15.77
N VAL A 47 -18.36 -10.11 16.51
CA VAL A 47 -17.41 -9.99 17.63
C VAL A 47 -16.07 -10.50 17.13
N SER A 48 -15.04 -9.66 17.18
CA SER A 48 -13.68 -10.00 16.75
C SER A 48 -12.70 -9.80 17.89
N VAL A 49 -11.75 -10.70 18.04
CA VAL A 49 -10.73 -10.67 19.09
C VAL A 49 -9.35 -10.65 18.46
N ALA A 50 -8.43 -9.90 19.07
CA ALA A 50 -7.01 -9.94 18.76
C ALA A 50 -6.19 -9.97 20.04
N LEU A 51 -5.20 -10.86 20.09
CA LEU A 51 -4.20 -10.88 21.14
C LEU A 51 -3.09 -9.89 20.82
N CYS A 52 -2.66 -9.11 21.79
CA CYS A 52 -1.61 -8.08 21.65
C CYS A 52 -0.24 -8.57 22.11
N SER A 53 -0.19 -9.71 22.80
CA SER A 53 1.02 -10.45 23.12
C SER A 53 0.79 -11.95 22.91
N SER A 54 1.86 -12.74 22.83
CA SER A 54 1.74 -14.19 22.64
C SER A 54 1.10 -14.85 23.86
N ALA A 55 -0.09 -15.44 23.70
CA ALA A 55 -0.70 -16.35 24.67
C ALA A 55 -0.84 -17.75 24.09
N SER A 56 -0.50 -18.76 24.89
CA SER A 56 -0.62 -20.16 24.48
C SER A 56 -1.99 -20.78 24.84
N SER A 57 -2.79 -20.14 25.70
CA SER A 57 -3.99 -20.77 26.29
C SER A 57 -5.23 -19.88 26.35
N ALA A 58 -5.18 -18.63 25.87
CA ALA A 58 -6.32 -17.71 25.90
C ALA A 58 -7.48 -18.24 25.05
N ARG A 59 -8.68 -18.25 25.61
CA ARG A 59 -9.89 -18.75 24.94
C ARG A 59 -11.02 -17.76 25.08
N PHE A 60 -11.83 -17.66 24.04
CA PHE A 60 -12.91 -16.69 23.95
C PHE A 60 -14.20 -17.40 23.55
N PHE A 61 -15.25 -17.20 24.33
CA PHE A 61 -16.55 -17.80 24.07
C PHE A 61 -17.62 -16.75 23.95
N VAL A 62 -18.60 -17.01 23.08
CA VAL A 62 -19.72 -16.11 22.83
C VAL A 62 -21.02 -16.91 22.90
N THR A 63 -22.03 -16.31 23.52
CA THR A 63 -23.42 -16.73 23.38
C THR A 63 -24.26 -15.57 22.87
N ASN A 64 -25.18 -15.87 21.96
CA ASN A 64 -26.08 -14.90 21.35
C ASN A 64 -27.54 -15.05 21.85
N THR A 65 -27.74 -15.68 23.00
CA THR A 65 -29.09 -15.97 23.52
C THR A 65 -29.75 -14.76 24.18
N SER A 66 -29.02 -14.09 25.08
CA SER A 66 -29.43 -12.85 25.73
C SER A 66 -28.25 -12.20 26.46
N SER A 67 -28.34 -10.90 26.73
CA SER A 67 -27.39 -10.16 27.57
C SER A 67 -27.34 -10.64 29.03
N ASN A 68 -28.40 -11.32 29.49
CA ASN A 68 -28.54 -11.88 30.84
C ASN A 68 -28.17 -13.37 30.93
N ALA A 69 -27.66 -13.97 29.85
CA ALA A 69 -27.27 -15.38 29.85
C ALA A 69 -26.12 -15.65 30.84
N ASP A 70 -25.95 -16.90 31.24
CA ASP A 70 -24.77 -17.34 32.00
C ASP A 70 -23.48 -17.12 31.20
N ASN A 71 -22.34 -17.02 31.89
CA ASN A 71 -21.05 -16.87 31.21
C ASN A 71 -20.85 -18.08 30.26
N PRO A 72 -20.62 -17.86 28.96
CA PRO A 72 -20.32 -18.95 28.05
C PRO A 72 -18.95 -19.54 28.41
N GLY A 73 -18.75 -20.83 28.21
CA GLY A 73 -17.47 -21.48 28.48
C GLY A 73 -17.43 -22.93 28.01
N PRO A 74 -16.30 -23.64 28.20
CA PRO A 74 -16.13 -25.01 27.71
C PRO A 74 -17.00 -26.03 28.46
N SER A 75 -17.41 -25.71 29.68
CA SER A 75 -18.16 -26.57 30.59
C SER A 75 -19.60 -26.13 30.85
N GLY A 76 -20.09 -25.07 30.18
CA GLY A 76 -21.44 -24.55 30.43
C GLY A 76 -21.84 -23.35 29.58
N GLY A 77 -23.12 -23.00 29.66
CA GLY A 77 -23.77 -21.95 28.87
C GLY A 77 -24.73 -22.51 27.82
N THR A 78 -25.66 -21.68 27.36
CA THR A 78 -26.61 -22.04 26.28
C THR A 78 -26.13 -21.46 24.96
N ASN A 79 -26.14 -22.26 23.89
CA ASN A 79 -25.76 -21.85 22.54
C ASN A 79 -24.38 -21.16 22.48
N VAL A 80 -23.36 -21.84 23.00
CA VAL A 80 -22.00 -21.33 23.13
C VAL A 80 -21.20 -21.61 21.87
N TYR A 81 -20.49 -20.59 21.41
CA TYR A 81 -19.57 -20.64 20.29
C TYR A 81 -18.18 -20.21 20.74
N GLU A 82 -17.16 -20.98 20.40
CA GLU A 82 -15.76 -20.61 20.65
C GLU A 82 -15.23 -19.78 19.47
N ILE A 83 -14.64 -18.63 19.76
CA ILE A 83 -13.87 -17.85 18.78
C ILE A 83 -12.49 -18.49 18.70
N VAL A 84 -12.30 -19.33 17.66
CA VAL A 84 -11.01 -19.94 17.39
C VAL A 84 -10.05 -18.88 16.86
N LEU A 85 -8.89 -18.75 17.51
CA LEU A 85 -7.85 -17.82 17.10
C LEU A 85 -6.94 -18.46 16.06
N ASN A 86 -6.66 -17.73 14.99
CA ASN A 86 -5.63 -18.03 14.00
C ASN A 86 -4.63 -16.88 13.99
N GLU A 87 -3.34 -17.16 14.18
CA GLU A 87 -2.28 -16.14 14.30
C GLU A 87 -2.62 -15.01 15.30
N GLY A 88 -3.32 -15.36 16.39
CA GLY A 88 -3.67 -14.43 17.47
C GLY A 88 -4.95 -13.63 17.26
N HIS A 89 -5.71 -13.82 16.18
CA HIS A 89 -7.00 -13.17 15.99
C HIS A 89 -8.11 -14.14 15.58
N GLY A 90 -9.36 -13.79 15.85
CA GLY A 90 -10.52 -14.61 15.48
C GLY A 90 -11.80 -13.78 15.50
N ASN A 91 -12.88 -14.31 14.93
CA ASN A 91 -14.18 -13.65 14.99
C ASN A 91 -15.35 -14.63 15.02
N PHE A 92 -16.49 -14.14 15.49
CA PHE A 92 -17.79 -14.78 15.41
C PHE A 92 -18.81 -13.76 14.89
N ALA A 93 -19.56 -14.15 13.86
CA ALA A 93 -20.65 -13.34 13.31
C ALA A 93 -21.99 -14.08 13.50
N GLY A 94 -23.02 -13.36 13.93
CA GLY A 94 -24.33 -13.96 14.17
C GLY A 94 -25.42 -12.95 14.49
N ILE A 95 -26.61 -13.47 14.75
CA ILE A 95 -27.79 -12.70 15.13
C ILE A 95 -27.88 -12.67 16.66
N PHE A 96 -28.04 -11.48 17.24
CA PHE A 96 -28.10 -11.22 18.68
C PHE A 96 -29.42 -10.49 19.00
N THR A 97 -30.57 -11.17 18.86
CA THR A 97 -31.89 -10.52 18.98
C THR A 97 -32.19 -9.95 20.37
N ASN A 98 -31.59 -10.50 21.43
CA ASN A 98 -31.72 -10.02 22.81
C ASN A 98 -30.35 -9.70 23.43
N GLY A 99 -29.37 -9.39 22.57
CA GLY A 99 -27.98 -9.24 22.97
C GLY A 99 -27.29 -10.57 23.25
N GLY A 100 -26.12 -10.52 23.87
CA GLY A 100 -25.33 -11.71 24.15
C GLY A 100 -24.32 -11.50 25.26
N VAL A 101 -23.52 -12.54 25.49
CA VAL A 101 -22.45 -12.52 26.48
C VAL A 101 -21.19 -13.07 25.83
N MET A 102 -20.07 -12.43 26.13
CA MET A 102 -18.74 -12.91 25.78
C MET A 102 -17.96 -13.19 27.06
N SER A 103 -17.17 -14.26 27.09
CA SER A 103 -16.20 -14.52 28.14
C SER A 103 -14.80 -14.68 27.55
N ALA A 104 -13.82 -14.19 28.30
CA ALA A 104 -12.40 -14.41 28.06
C ALA A 104 -11.86 -15.26 29.22
N GLU A 105 -11.25 -16.40 28.90
CA GLU A 105 -10.66 -17.34 29.86
C GLU A 105 -9.16 -17.53 29.61
N ASN A 106 -8.41 -17.74 30.70
CA ASN A 106 -6.96 -17.93 30.69
C ASN A 106 -6.20 -16.76 30.04
N THR A 107 -6.60 -15.52 30.35
CA THR A 107 -5.97 -14.31 29.79
C THR A 107 -5.04 -13.58 30.76
N ASP A 108 -4.69 -14.18 31.89
CA ASP A 108 -3.98 -13.50 32.99
C ASP A 108 -2.56 -13.01 32.62
N ASP A 109 -1.96 -13.56 31.56
CA ASP A 109 -0.64 -13.17 31.04
C ASP A 109 -0.70 -12.50 29.65
N VAL A 110 -1.89 -12.10 29.17
CA VAL A 110 -2.07 -11.56 27.82
C VAL A 110 -2.99 -10.36 27.78
N THR A 111 -2.56 -9.34 27.03
CA THR A 111 -3.44 -8.24 26.66
C THR A 111 -4.15 -8.57 25.35
N PHE A 112 -5.43 -8.24 25.26
CA PHE A 112 -6.24 -8.51 24.08
C PHE A 112 -7.21 -7.36 23.78
N GLU A 113 -7.60 -7.25 22.53
CA GLU A 113 -8.61 -6.33 22.05
C GLU A 113 -9.86 -7.08 21.63
N VAL A 114 -11.02 -6.51 21.94
CA VAL A 114 -12.33 -6.98 21.48
C VAL A 114 -12.98 -5.87 20.66
N GLY A 115 -13.33 -6.18 19.42
CA GLY A 115 -14.02 -5.31 18.49
C GLY A 115 -15.42 -5.83 18.22
N VAL A 116 -16.43 -4.97 18.36
CA VAL A 116 -17.84 -5.30 18.11
C VAL A 116 -18.34 -4.41 16.99
N SER A 117 -18.87 -4.98 15.89
CA SER A 117 -19.32 -4.21 14.72
C SER A 117 -20.46 -4.89 13.94
N GLU A 118 -21.16 -4.12 13.12
CA GLU A 118 -22.19 -4.62 12.19
C GLU A 118 -21.69 -4.74 10.74
N SER A 119 -20.49 -4.23 10.44
CA SER A 119 -19.90 -4.22 9.08
C SER A 119 -18.88 -5.33 8.85
N GLY A 120 -18.81 -6.31 9.77
CA GLY A 120 -17.88 -7.43 9.74
C GLY A 120 -16.80 -7.34 10.82
N PRO A 121 -15.75 -8.18 10.75
CA PRO A 121 -14.71 -8.20 11.78
C PRO A 121 -13.83 -6.95 11.70
N MET A 122 -13.57 -6.34 12.85
CA MET A 122 -12.67 -5.18 12.97
C MET A 122 -11.22 -5.66 12.92
N HIS A 123 -10.88 -6.71 13.67
CA HIS A 123 -9.58 -7.38 13.60
C HIS A 123 -9.55 -8.32 12.40
N LYS A 124 -8.80 -7.95 11.37
CA LYS A 124 -8.65 -8.73 10.14
C LYS A 124 -7.32 -8.49 9.44
N ILE A 125 -6.88 -9.46 8.65
CA ILE A 125 -5.78 -9.29 7.71
C ILE A 125 -6.36 -8.80 6.38
N LEU A 126 -5.82 -7.70 5.87
CA LEU A 126 -6.16 -7.13 4.57
C LEU A 126 -5.48 -7.95 3.46
N SER A 127 -6.20 -8.19 2.37
CA SER A 127 -5.68 -8.93 1.21
C SER A 127 -4.59 -8.18 0.47
N ASP A 128 -4.69 -6.84 0.44
CA ASP A 128 -3.76 -6.00 -0.29
C ASP A 128 -2.57 -5.65 0.62
N PRO A 129 -1.35 -6.05 0.25
CA PRO A 129 -0.16 -5.68 1.00
C PRO A 129 0.20 -4.21 0.75
N PRO A 130 1.05 -3.62 1.60
CA PRO A 130 1.68 -2.35 1.27
C PRO A 130 2.63 -2.52 0.09
N SER A 131 2.86 -1.45 -0.66
CA SER A 131 3.70 -1.47 -1.86
C SER A 131 4.97 -0.65 -1.67
N LEU A 132 6.08 -1.13 -2.23
CA LEU A 132 7.36 -0.43 -2.24
C LEU A 132 7.46 0.49 -3.46
N GLY A 133 7.83 1.75 -3.26
CA GLY A 133 8.25 2.64 -4.35
C GLY A 133 9.68 2.33 -4.77
N ASP A 134 10.63 2.68 -3.91
CA ASP A 134 12.05 2.37 -4.10
C ASP A 134 12.84 2.50 -2.79
N THR A 135 14.11 2.10 -2.83
CA THR A 135 15.06 2.22 -1.72
C THR A 135 16.32 2.98 -2.12
N THR A 136 17.06 3.48 -1.13
CA THR A 136 18.47 3.86 -1.26
C THR A 136 19.31 2.95 -0.35
N ALA A 137 20.55 3.34 -0.05
CA ALA A 137 21.35 2.68 0.97
C ALA A 137 20.69 2.77 2.36
N THR A 138 20.04 3.89 2.70
CA THR A 138 19.55 4.16 4.07
C THR A 138 18.09 4.60 4.14
N GLN A 139 17.42 4.74 3.00
CA GLN A 139 16.05 5.24 2.92
C GLN A 139 15.14 4.34 2.10
N ALA A 140 13.83 4.49 2.29
CA ALA A 140 12.81 3.80 1.49
C ALA A 140 11.54 4.66 1.32
N ILE A 141 10.85 4.49 0.20
CA ILE A 141 9.49 4.99 -0.01
C ILE A 141 8.54 3.80 0.05
N ILE A 142 7.58 3.83 0.97
CA ILE A 142 6.56 2.79 1.16
C ILE A 142 5.17 3.41 1.06
N PHE A 143 4.23 2.67 0.49
CA PHE A 143 2.84 3.07 0.38
C PHE A 143 1.90 2.10 1.08
N SER A 144 0.84 2.65 1.66
CA SER A 144 -0.27 1.86 2.19
C SER A 144 -1.01 1.14 1.07
N PRO A 145 -1.86 0.15 1.42
CA PRO A 145 -2.96 -0.25 0.56
C PRO A 145 -3.83 0.94 0.16
N VAL A 146 -4.58 0.79 -0.95
CA VAL A 146 -5.56 1.81 -1.37
C VAL A 146 -6.64 1.91 -0.29
N PHE A 147 -6.92 3.13 0.16
CA PHE A 147 -7.96 3.37 1.17
C PHE A 147 -9.17 4.12 0.62
N SER A 148 -9.02 4.77 -0.53
CA SER A 148 -10.12 5.43 -1.24
C SER A 148 -9.84 5.34 -2.73
N ASP A 149 -10.84 5.02 -3.52
CA ASP A 149 -10.72 5.12 -4.97
C ASP A 149 -10.48 6.58 -5.38
N SER A 150 -9.78 6.78 -6.49
CA SER A 150 -9.79 8.09 -7.15
C SER A 150 -11.18 8.28 -7.75
N PHE A 151 -11.86 9.37 -7.42
CA PHE A 151 -13.04 9.75 -8.19
C PHE A 151 -12.63 9.91 -9.65
N SER A 152 -13.24 9.15 -10.55
CA SER A 152 -13.05 9.35 -11.98
C SER A 152 -13.38 10.80 -12.27
N SER A 153 -12.41 11.58 -12.72
CA SER A 153 -12.72 12.91 -13.26
C SER A 153 -13.77 12.70 -14.33
N GLU A 154 -14.89 13.46 -14.27
CA GLU A 154 -15.93 13.37 -15.29
C GLU A 154 -15.26 13.39 -16.67
N VAL A 155 -15.51 12.38 -17.48
CA VAL A 155 -14.92 12.29 -18.81
C VAL A 155 -15.36 13.55 -19.55
N PRO A 156 -14.42 14.42 -19.99
CA PRO A 156 -14.81 15.69 -20.58
C PRO A 156 -15.67 15.43 -21.82
N THR A 157 -16.86 16.03 -21.87
CA THR A 157 -17.77 15.92 -23.01
C THR A 157 -17.84 17.25 -23.75
N TYR A 158 -17.93 17.19 -25.08
CA TYR A 158 -18.20 18.38 -25.88
C TYR A 158 -19.50 19.09 -25.45
N PRO A 159 -19.56 20.43 -25.44
CA PRO A 159 -18.54 21.40 -25.87
C PRO A 159 -17.51 21.79 -24.80
N ASN A 160 -17.72 21.40 -23.54
CA ASN A 160 -16.84 21.77 -22.44
C ASN A 160 -15.76 20.71 -22.23
N TYR A 161 -14.76 20.71 -23.12
CA TYR A 161 -13.68 19.75 -23.09
C TYR A 161 -12.46 20.32 -22.35
N SER A 162 -12.43 20.21 -21.02
CA SER A 162 -11.27 20.59 -20.20
C SER A 162 -10.39 19.38 -19.92
N LEU A 163 -9.09 19.50 -20.22
CA LEU A 163 -8.08 18.51 -19.84
C LEU A 163 -7.31 18.97 -18.60
N PRO A 164 -6.73 18.06 -17.81
CA PRO A 164 -5.92 18.42 -16.65
C PRO A 164 -4.77 19.36 -17.04
N SER A 165 -4.47 20.37 -16.23
CA SER A 165 -3.35 21.29 -16.50
C SER A 165 -2.01 20.56 -16.48
N ALA A 166 -1.02 21.04 -17.24
CA ALA A 166 0.32 20.43 -17.24
C ALA A 166 0.97 20.49 -15.85
N ASN A 167 0.96 21.68 -15.24
CA ASN A 167 1.29 21.86 -13.84
C ASN A 167 0.04 21.60 -13.00
N LEU A 168 -0.06 20.39 -12.46
CA LEU A 168 -1.15 20.04 -11.54
C LEU A 168 -0.86 20.61 -10.16
N SER A 169 -1.91 20.94 -9.42
CA SER A 169 -1.81 21.08 -7.98
C SER A 169 -1.94 19.71 -7.33
N ILE A 170 -1.47 19.59 -6.08
CA ILE A 170 -1.78 18.43 -5.24
C ILE A 170 -3.32 18.32 -5.17
N PRO A 171 -3.92 17.15 -5.47
CA PRO A 171 -5.37 17.00 -5.45
C PRO A 171 -5.92 17.20 -4.04
N THR A 172 -7.18 17.63 -3.94
CA THR A 172 -7.86 17.77 -2.66
C THR A 172 -7.96 16.40 -1.98
N ILE A 173 -7.41 16.30 -0.78
CA ILE A 173 -7.40 15.07 0.02
C ILE A 173 -8.85 14.66 0.33
N PRO A 174 -9.21 13.36 0.24
CA PRO A 174 -10.53 12.88 0.61
C PRO A 174 -10.89 13.21 2.06
N SER A 175 -12.17 13.45 2.34
CA SER A 175 -12.65 13.71 3.70
C SER A 175 -12.57 12.48 4.61
N LEU A 176 -12.58 11.28 4.03
CA LEU A 176 -12.32 10.01 4.70
C LEU A 176 -10.82 9.71 4.62
N THR A 177 -10.07 10.13 5.64
CA THR A 177 -8.69 9.71 5.81
C THR A 177 -8.64 8.42 6.65
N SER A 178 -7.77 7.50 6.27
CA SER A 178 -7.53 6.27 7.04
C SER A 178 -6.34 6.49 7.97
N ASN A 179 -6.42 5.98 9.19
CA ASN A 179 -5.34 6.10 10.18
C ASN A 179 -4.38 4.91 10.06
N PHE A 180 -3.46 5.02 9.11
CA PHE A 180 -2.44 4.00 8.91
C PHE A 180 -1.22 4.23 9.80
N SER A 181 -0.66 3.14 10.32
CA SER A 181 0.63 3.12 10.99
C SER A 181 1.54 2.13 10.27
N LEU A 182 2.75 2.57 9.91
CA LEU A 182 3.76 1.74 9.28
C LEU A 182 4.74 1.20 10.34
N ILE A 183 4.84 -0.12 10.45
CA ILE A 183 5.74 -0.83 11.36
C ILE A 183 6.75 -1.60 10.52
N PHE A 184 8.03 -1.45 10.81
CA PHE A 184 9.08 -2.15 10.03
C PHE A 184 10.30 -2.47 10.88
N SER A 185 10.91 -3.63 10.62
CA SER A 185 12.16 -4.04 11.26
C SER A 185 13.03 -4.88 10.34
N GLU A 186 14.30 -5.04 10.70
CA GLU A 186 15.20 -5.97 10.00
C GLU A 186 14.65 -7.40 10.05
N SER A 187 14.55 -8.04 8.90
CA SER A 187 13.92 -9.36 8.74
C SER A 187 14.67 -10.48 9.49
N THR A 188 15.97 -10.31 9.68
CA THR A 188 16.86 -11.23 10.40
C THR A 188 17.40 -10.62 11.68
N GLY A 189 16.74 -9.57 12.19
CA GLY A 189 17.09 -8.93 13.46
C GLY A 189 16.78 -9.80 14.68
N PRO A 190 17.08 -9.32 15.90
CA PRO A 190 16.85 -10.06 17.14
C PRO A 190 15.35 -10.35 17.42
N SER A 191 14.45 -9.51 16.91
CA SER A 191 13.00 -9.65 17.04
C SER A 191 12.30 -9.45 15.68
N PRO A 192 12.29 -10.47 14.79
CA PRO A 192 11.64 -10.37 13.49
C PRO A 192 10.12 -10.21 13.63
N LEU A 193 9.51 -9.27 12.90
CA LEU A 193 8.05 -9.07 12.94
C LEU A 193 7.26 -10.33 12.54
N THR A 194 7.82 -11.17 11.66
CA THR A 194 7.20 -12.43 11.23
C THR A 194 7.12 -13.50 12.32
N SER A 195 7.88 -13.36 13.41
CA SER A 195 7.84 -14.26 14.57
C SER A 195 6.78 -13.87 15.61
N MET A 196 6.15 -12.71 15.42
CA MET A 196 5.16 -12.15 16.33
C MET A 196 3.74 -12.42 15.83
N LEU A 197 2.75 -12.16 16.69
CA LEU A 197 1.35 -12.19 16.28
C LEU A 197 1.08 -11.08 15.27
N GLN A 198 0.41 -11.43 14.18
CA GLN A 198 0.09 -10.51 13.08
C GLN A 198 -1.22 -9.76 13.37
N THR A 199 -1.35 -9.24 14.59
CA THR A 199 -2.51 -8.45 15.03
C THR A 199 -2.14 -6.98 15.14
N GLY A 200 -3.12 -6.09 14.94
CA GLY A 200 -2.88 -4.65 14.93
C GLY A 200 -2.23 -4.15 16.22
N CYS A 201 -2.74 -4.58 17.38
CA CYS A 201 -2.19 -4.17 18.66
C CYS A 201 -0.82 -4.78 18.98
N ALA A 202 -0.55 -6.04 18.61
CA ALA A 202 0.77 -6.63 18.79
C ALA A 202 1.81 -5.90 17.94
N LEU A 203 1.50 -5.60 16.67
CA LEU A 203 2.40 -4.87 15.77
C LEU A 203 2.63 -3.44 16.23
N LYS A 204 1.58 -2.72 16.65
CA LYS A 204 1.69 -1.33 17.16
C LYS A 204 2.50 -1.21 18.44
N SER A 205 2.67 -2.29 19.21
CA SER A 205 3.53 -2.30 20.39
C SER A 205 5.03 -2.32 20.04
N GLN A 206 5.39 -2.57 18.78
CA GLN A 206 6.77 -2.68 18.34
C GLN A 206 7.35 -1.33 17.91
N ASN A 207 8.63 -1.14 18.21
CA ASN A 207 9.39 0.00 17.72
C ASN A 207 10.01 -0.32 16.36
N SER A 208 9.81 0.56 15.39
CA SER A 208 10.45 0.43 14.07
C SER A 208 11.96 0.71 14.15
N THR A 209 12.76 0.03 13.34
CA THR A 209 14.24 0.17 13.31
C THR A 209 14.72 1.30 12.38
N GLY A 210 14.10 2.47 12.48
CA GLY A 210 14.35 3.64 11.64
C GLY A 210 13.33 4.74 11.92
N ASN A 211 13.40 5.84 11.17
CA ASN A 211 12.54 7.00 11.38
C ASN A 211 11.67 7.27 10.14
N ILE A 212 10.38 7.48 10.34
CA ILE A 212 9.51 8.07 9.33
C ILE A 212 9.82 9.57 9.31
N ILE A 213 10.43 10.05 8.23
CA ILE A 213 10.83 11.46 8.08
C ILE A 213 9.78 12.29 7.33
N ASN A 214 8.89 11.63 6.58
CA ASN A 214 7.78 12.28 5.91
C ASN A 214 6.59 11.31 5.76
N GLU A 215 5.38 11.82 5.97
CA GLU A 215 4.13 11.11 5.77
C GLU A 215 3.16 12.02 5.01
N THR A 216 2.72 11.59 3.84
CA THR A 216 1.82 12.37 2.99
C THR A 216 0.78 11.48 2.36
N VAL A 217 -0.41 12.04 2.13
CA VAL A 217 -1.40 11.39 1.26
C VAL A 217 -0.91 11.50 -0.18
N TRP A 218 -0.91 10.38 -0.89
CA TRP A 218 -0.40 10.23 -2.25
C TRP A 218 -1.46 9.62 -3.15
N LEU A 219 -1.63 10.23 -4.32
CA LEU A 219 -2.49 9.72 -5.38
C LEU A 219 -1.65 9.45 -6.64
N PRO A 220 -1.24 8.19 -6.87
CA PRO A 220 -0.63 7.79 -8.13
C PRO A 220 -1.67 7.80 -9.25
N ASN A 221 -1.85 8.95 -9.89
CA ASN A 221 -2.81 9.08 -11.00
C ASN A 221 -4.22 8.60 -10.62
N GLU A 222 -4.72 7.53 -11.24
CA GLU A 222 -6.05 6.94 -11.05
C GLU A 222 -6.01 5.61 -10.26
N ASP A 223 -4.87 5.25 -9.65
CA ASP A 223 -4.67 3.97 -8.96
C ASP A 223 -5.09 3.98 -7.47
N GLY A 224 -5.92 4.97 -7.11
CA GLY A 224 -6.49 5.14 -5.77
C GLY A 224 -5.56 5.84 -4.76
N TRP A 225 -6.16 6.44 -3.74
CA TRP A 225 -5.47 7.15 -2.68
C TRP A 225 -4.77 6.19 -1.71
N ARG A 226 -3.53 6.56 -1.36
CA ARG A 226 -2.64 5.84 -0.45
C ARG A 226 -1.96 6.81 0.50
N THR A 227 -1.45 6.31 1.62
CA THR A 227 -0.49 7.04 2.43
C THR A 227 0.91 6.67 1.95
N GLN A 228 1.75 7.67 1.71
CA GLN A 228 3.17 7.51 1.39
C GLN A 228 3.99 7.85 2.64
N TRP A 229 4.93 6.97 2.98
CA TRP A 229 5.97 7.20 3.98
C TRP A 229 7.33 7.25 3.32
N ILE A 230 8.14 8.23 3.72
CA ILE A 230 9.57 8.26 3.49
C ILE A 230 10.25 7.87 4.80
N ILE A 231 11.02 6.79 4.75
CA ILE A 231 11.77 6.25 5.89
C ILE A 231 13.25 6.59 5.71
N ASP A 232 13.93 6.89 6.81
CA ASP A 232 15.37 7.09 6.89
C ASP A 232 15.99 6.34 8.08
N GLY A 233 17.32 6.27 8.11
CA GLY A 233 18.08 5.59 9.16
C GLY A 233 18.10 4.07 9.03
N LEU A 234 17.90 3.54 7.82
CA LEU A 234 18.04 2.12 7.53
C LEU A 234 19.51 1.74 7.29
N THR A 235 19.83 0.47 7.52
CA THR A 235 21.15 -0.12 7.29
C THR A 235 21.31 -0.50 5.82
N PRO A 236 22.42 -0.16 5.14
CA PRO A 236 22.68 -0.56 3.76
C PRO A 236 22.77 -2.07 3.55
N GLY A 237 22.25 -2.56 2.42
CA GLY A 237 22.30 -3.98 2.04
C GLY A 237 21.48 -4.93 2.94
N THR A 238 20.49 -4.41 3.66
CA THR A 238 19.73 -5.15 4.68
C THR A 238 18.30 -5.42 4.26
N ASN A 239 17.81 -6.63 4.55
CA ASN A 239 16.42 -7.02 4.30
C ASN A 239 15.52 -6.56 5.45
N TYR A 240 14.45 -5.86 5.12
CA TYR A 240 13.44 -5.38 6.06
C TYR A 240 12.09 -6.04 5.80
N THR A 241 11.34 -6.25 6.87
CA THR A 241 9.93 -6.65 6.84
C THR A 241 9.11 -5.47 7.31
N ALA A 242 8.02 -5.15 6.63
CA ALA A 242 7.10 -4.11 7.05
C ALA A 242 5.63 -4.57 7.02
N TYR A 243 4.84 -3.96 7.89
CA TYR A 243 3.39 -4.12 8.00
C TYR A 243 2.76 -2.73 8.08
N VAL A 244 1.55 -2.61 7.54
CA VAL A 244 0.72 -1.42 7.67
C VAL A 244 -0.51 -1.78 8.48
N VAL A 245 -0.72 -1.09 9.60
CA VAL A 245 -1.91 -1.28 10.45
C VAL A 245 -2.87 -0.14 10.19
N ASN A 246 -4.10 -0.46 9.77
CA ASN A 246 -5.21 0.47 9.62
C ASN A 246 -6.18 0.30 10.79
N ASP A 247 -6.09 1.17 11.78
CA ASP A 247 -6.75 0.98 13.08
C ASP A 247 -6.41 -0.38 13.71
N THR A 248 -7.21 -1.42 13.46
CA THR A 248 -6.98 -2.80 13.93
C THR A 248 -6.70 -3.80 12.80
N ALA A 249 -6.95 -3.43 11.55
CA ALA A 249 -6.72 -4.29 10.41
C ALA A 249 -5.23 -4.25 10.00
N VAL A 250 -4.68 -5.41 9.63
CA VAL A 250 -3.25 -5.57 9.34
C VAL A 250 -3.06 -5.87 7.86
N SER A 251 -2.16 -5.14 7.20
CA SER A 251 -1.73 -5.39 5.83
C SER A 251 -0.25 -5.76 5.82
N GLY A 252 0.10 -6.88 5.19
CA GLY A 252 1.47 -7.37 5.09
C GLY A 252 1.59 -8.89 5.24
N PRO A 253 2.81 -9.42 5.39
CA PRO A 253 4.07 -8.67 5.38
C PRO A 253 4.38 -8.08 3.99
N MET A 254 5.12 -6.99 3.92
CA MET A 254 5.93 -6.66 2.75
C MET A 254 7.40 -6.84 3.10
N TYR A 255 8.23 -7.17 2.12
CA TYR A 255 9.66 -7.27 2.33
C TYR A 255 10.37 -6.37 1.33
N PHE A 256 11.45 -5.73 1.75
CA PHE A 256 12.25 -4.88 0.88
C PHE A 256 13.72 -4.93 1.28
N LEU A 257 14.59 -4.58 0.33
CA LEU A 257 16.03 -4.58 0.48
C LEU A 257 16.56 -3.16 0.25
N THR A 258 17.32 -2.64 1.21
CA THR A 258 18.12 -1.43 1.01
C THR A 258 19.28 -1.72 0.07
N LYS A 259 19.64 -0.74 -0.74
CA LYS A 259 20.73 -0.86 -1.71
C LYS A 259 22.08 -0.86 -1.01
N SER A 260 23.15 -1.15 -1.75
CA SER A 260 24.50 -1.14 -1.20
C SER A 260 24.90 0.23 -0.66
N GLU A 261 25.88 0.25 0.23
CA GLU A 261 26.44 1.49 0.80
C GLU A 261 26.97 2.45 -0.28
N SER A 262 27.40 1.92 -1.43
CA SER A 262 27.86 2.71 -2.57
C SER A 262 26.74 3.32 -3.42
N PHE A 263 25.46 3.02 -3.14
CA PHE A 263 24.36 3.56 -3.94
C PHE A 263 24.13 5.04 -3.64
N SER A 264 24.33 5.90 -4.65
CA SER A 264 24.42 7.35 -4.48
C SER A 264 23.21 8.16 -4.97
N CYS A 265 22.21 7.53 -5.62
CA CYS A 265 21.04 8.24 -6.12
C CYS A 265 20.03 8.57 -5.00
N PRO A 266 19.61 9.84 -4.83
CA PRO A 266 18.58 10.22 -3.85
C PRO A 266 17.17 9.86 -4.33
N LEU A 267 16.24 9.74 -3.37
CA LEU A 267 14.82 9.56 -3.63
C LEU A 267 14.18 10.85 -4.15
N LEU A 268 13.25 10.70 -5.09
CA LEU A 268 12.39 11.76 -5.62
C LEU A 268 10.93 11.32 -5.51
N SER A 269 10.08 12.14 -4.90
CA SER A 269 8.64 11.87 -4.76
C SER A 269 7.81 13.17 -4.76
N ASN A 270 6.49 13.05 -4.59
CA ASN A 270 5.58 14.19 -4.39
C ASN A 270 5.71 15.27 -5.48
N LEU A 271 5.77 14.84 -6.75
CA LEU A 271 5.71 15.74 -7.91
C LEU A 271 4.28 15.84 -8.44
N PRO A 272 3.56 16.96 -8.23
CA PRO A 272 2.16 17.07 -8.66
C PRO A 272 1.99 16.86 -10.17
N TYR A 273 2.92 17.38 -10.97
CA TYR A 273 2.90 17.25 -12.43
C TYR A 273 3.30 15.84 -12.91
N CYS A 274 3.99 15.04 -12.08
CA CYS A 274 4.43 13.68 -12.36
C CYS A 274 4.17 12.75 -11.16
N PRO A 275 2.89 12.48 -10.83
CA PRO A 275 2.53 11.86 -9.56
C PRO A 275 2.95 10.38 -9.44
N SER A 276 3.24 9.70 -10.55
CA SER A 276 3.77 8.33 -10.53
C SER A 276 5.23 8.25 -10.09
N ILE A 277 5.98 9.36 -10.11
CA ILE A 277 7.41 9.34 -9.82
C ILE A 277 7.61 9.33 -8.31
N ALA A 278 8.06 8.18 -7.81
CA ALA A 278 8.37 7.96 -6.40
C ALA A 278 9.50 6.93 -6.24
N TYR A 279 10.69 7.28 -6.73
CA TYR A 279 11.84 6.39 -6.79
C TYR A 279 13.18 7.14 -6.82
N ALA A 280 14.30 6.40 -6.75
CA ALA A 280 15.64 7.00 -6.79
C ALA A 280 16.01 7.50 -8.19
N VAL A 281 16.61 8.69 -8.30
CA VAL A 281 16.98 9.34 -9.57
C VAL A 281 18.43 9.81 -9.59
N PRO A 282 19.10 9.91 -10.76
CA PRO A 282 20.53 10.25 -10.85
C PRO A 282 20.75 11.76 -10.70
N LEU A 283 20.42 12.28 -9.52
CA LEU A 283 20.68 13.66 -9.11
C LEU A 283 21.76 13.69 -8.02
N PRO A 284 22.55 14.77 -7.94
CA PRO A 284 23.39 15.02 -6.76
C PRO A 284 22.54 15.00 -5.49
N GLN A 285 23.15 14.72 -4.33
CA GLN A 285 22.42 14.76 -3.07
C GLN A 285 21.84 16.16 -2.78
N PRO A 286 20.61 16.26 -2.27
CA PRO A 286 20.01 17.55 -1.95
C PRO A 286 20.78 18.27 -0.83
N SER A 287 20.95 19.59 -0.95
CA SER A 287 21.83 20.36 -0.04
C SER A 287 21.22 20.61 1.35
N GLN A 288 19.89 20.56 1.49
CA GLN A 288 19.17 20.97 2.71
C GLN A 288 18.16 19.94 3.21
N GLN A 289 17.73 19.02 2.35
CA GLN A 289 16.79 17.96 2.66
C GLN A 289 17.44 16.63 2.34
N SER A 290 16.83 15.52 2.78
CA SER A 290 17.35 14.18 2.53
C SER A 290 16.76 13.52 1.27
N THR A 291 15.73 14.13 0.67
CA THR A 291 15.07 13.67 -0.57
C THR A 291 14.68 14.87 -1.46
N TYR A 292 14.37 14.60 -2.72
CA TYR A 292 13.79 15.58 -3.63
C TYR A 292 12.25 15.52 -3.66
N ASP A 293 11.64 16.69 -3.78
CA ASP A 293 10.22 16.87 -4.03
C ASP A 293 9.95 18.10 -4.92
N SER A 294 8.68 18.46 -5.09
CA SER A 294 8.30 19.61 -5.91
C SER A 294 8.84 20.97 -5.42
N THR A 295 9.27 21.08 -4.16
CA THR A 295 9.73 22.33 -3.53
C THR A 295 11.22 22.58 -3.72
N ASN A 296 12.02 21.52 -3.90
CA ASN A 296 13.48 21.60 -3.99
C ASN A 296 14.07 21.06 -5.31
N LEU A 297 13.26 20.48 -6.19
CA LEU A 297 13.71 20.02 -7.50
C LEU A 297 14.09 21.23 -8.39
N PRO A 298 15.28 21.24 -9.04
CA PRO A 298 15.69 22.33 -9.92
C PRO A 298 14.68 22.59 -11.06
N SER A 299 14.31 23.86 -11.24
CA SER A 299 13.33 24.27 -12.26
C SER A 299 13.78 23.97 -13.69
N GLN A 300 15.09 23.87 -13.93
CA GLN A 300 15.66 23.47 -15.22
C GLN A 300 15.20 22.06 -15.63
N ILE A 301 14.85 21.20 -14.66
CA ILE A 301 14.35 19.84 -14.92
C ILE A 301 12.83 19.88 -15.12
N SER A 302 12.09 20.59 -14.28
CA SER A 302 10.62 20.58 -14.28
C SER A 302 10.00 21.45 -15.38
N GLU A 303 10.55 22.63 -15.68
CA GLU A 303 9.98 23.56 -16.65
C GLU A 303 9.91 23.01 -18.08
N PRO A 304 10.97 22.35 -18.63
CA PRO A 304 10.88 21.75 -19.96
C PRO A 304 9.81 20.64 -20.05
N LEU A 305 9.60 19.89 -18.96
CA LEU A 305 8.57 18.86 -18.89
C LEU A 305 7.17 19.47 -18.88
N ILE A 306 6.94 20.48 -18.03
CA ILE A 306 5.67 21.20 -17.94
C ILE A 306 5.35 21.89 -19.27
N SER A 307 6.34 22.51 -19.92
CA SER A 307 6.20 23.12 -21.24
C SER A 307 5.83 22.09 -22.31
N SER A 308 6.51 20.94 -22.35
CA SER A 308 6.23 19.86 -23.30
C SER A 308 4.81 19.32 -23.14
N LEU A 309 4.37 19.12 -21.90
CA LEU A 309 3.01 18.66 -21.60
C LEU A 309 1.94 19.73 -21.92
N THR A 310 2.26 21.02 -21.74
CA THR A 310 1.38 22.14 -22.11
C THR A 310 1.17 22.20 -23.62
N ASN A 311 2.25 22.11 -24.39
CA ASN A 311 2.20 22.13 -25.86
C ASN A 311 1.44 20.92 -26.41
N PHE A 312 1.66 19.75 -25.82
CA PHE A 312 0.94 18.53 -26.17
C PHE A 312 -0.56 18.67 -25.89
N THR A 313 -0.93 19.10 -24.68
CA THR A 313 -2.32 19.30 -24.27
C THR A 313 -3.01 20.31 -25.19
N THR A 314 -2.34 21.40 -25.54
CA THR A 314 -2.84 22.42 -26.48
C THR A 314 -3.10 21.84 -27.87
N THR A 315 -2.19 21.02 -28.38
CA THR A 315 -2.35 20.37 -29.70
C THR A 315 -3.52 19.39 -29.67
N LEU A 316 -3.62 18.59 -28.60
CA LEU A 316 -4.67 17.61 -28.43
C LEU A 316 -6.06 18.27 -28.37
N THR A 317 -6.22 19.34 -27.58
CA THR A 317 -7.50 20.08 -27.49
C THR A 317 -7.84 20.86 -28.75
N THR A 318 -6.85 21.28 -29.55
CA THR A 318 -7.08 22.01 -30.80
C THR A 318 -7.61 21.11 -31.92
N PHE A 319 -7.11 19.86 -32.02
CA PHE A 319 -7.35 19.03 -33.21
C PHE A 319 -8.15 17.75 -32.96
N ALA A 320 -8.10 17.16 -31.75
CA ALA A 320 -8.69 15.85 -31.48
C ALA A 320 -9.90 15.90 -30.53
N CYS A 321 -9.97 16.89 -29.64
CA CYS A 321 -11.00 16.87 -28.60
C CYS A 321 -12.25 17.62 -29.01
N GLY A 322 -13.41 16.98 -28.84
CA GLY A 322 -14.71 17.64 -28.82
C GLY A 322 -15.59 17.45 -30.05
N ARG A 323 -15.06 17.21 -31.25
CA ARG A 323 -15.95 17.11 -32.44
C ARG A 323 -15.94 15.75 -33.12
N ASP A 324 -14.77 15.17 -33.25
CA ASP A 324 -14.57 13.89 -33.94
C ASP A 324 -13.97 12.90 -32.94
N ASP A 325 -14.68 11.80 -32.67
CA ASP A 325 -14.13 10.71 -31.88
C ASP A 325 -13.02 10.04 -32.70
N TYR A 326 -11.75 10.38 -32.40
CA TYR A 326 -10.60 9.73 -33.04
C TYR A 326 -10.48 8.23 -32.67
N SER A 327 -11.21 7.80 -31.64
CA SER A 327 -11.28 6.42 -31.18
C SER A 327 -12.61 6.13 -30.47
N PRO A 328 -13.19 4.93 -30.65
CA PRO A 328 -14.35 4.47 -29.88
C PRO A 328 -13.98 3.87 -28.50
N LEU A 329 -12.68 3.72 -28.19
CA LEU A 329 -12.21 3.02 -26.98
C LEU A 329 -11.48 3.94 -25.98
N VAL A 330 -10.91 5.05 -26.46
CA VAL A 330 -10.10 5.97 -25.64
C VAL A 330 -10.52 7.40 -25.91
N SER A 331 -10.42 8.24 -24.89
CA SER A 331 -10.73 9.66 -24.94
C SER A 331 -9.45 10.51 -24.95
N CYS A 332 -9.52 11.80 -25.28
CA CYS A 332 -8.37 12.69 -25.12
C CYS A 332 -7.85 12.73 -23.68
N ASN A 333 -8.72 12.55 -22.68
CA ASN A 333 -8.29 12.45 -21.29
C ASN A 333 -7.32 11.26 -21.11
N ASN A 334 -7.65 10.09 -21.66
CA ASN A 334 -6.75 8.94 -21.62
C ASN A 334 -5.44 9.22 -22.37
N CYS A 335 -5.50 9.81 -23.56
CA CYS A 335 -4.29 10.20 -24.31
C CYS A 335 -3.39 11.14 -23.50
N GLN A 336 -3.94 12.19 -22.91
CA GLN A 336 -3.16 13.16 -22.13
C GLN A 336 -2.53 12.54 -20.88
N GLN A 337 -3.27 11.66 -20.20
CA GLN A 337 -2.76 10.93 -19.05
C GLN A 337 -1.63 9.98 -19.43
N GLU A 338 -1.80 9.15 -20.46
CA GLU A 338 -0.75 8.21 -20.88
C GLU A 338 0.48 8.94 -21.43
N TYR A 339 0.29 10.04 -22.17
CA TYR A 339 1.41 10.88 -22.59
C TYR A 339 2.16 11.49 -21.41
N ARG A 340 1.45 11.99 -20.38
CA ARG A 340 2.06 12.49 -19.14
C ARG A 340 2.85 11.40 -18.45
N ARG A 341 2.25 10.22 -18.22
CA ARG A 341 2.91 9.08 -17.57
C ARG A 341 4.18 8.69 -18.33
N TRP A 342 4.11 8.60 -19.65
CA TRP A 342 5.27 8.35 -20.50
C TRP A 342 6.34 9.42 -20.35
N LEU A 343 5.98 10.71 -20.52
CA LEU A 343 6.90 11.83 -20.44
C LEU A 343 7.62 11.87 -19.09
N CYS A 344 6.89 11.73 -17.99
CA CYS A 344 7.47 11.66 -16.65
C CYS A 344 8.46 10.50 -16.53
N THR A 345 8.08 9.30 -16.96
CA THR A 345 8.93 8.10 -16.86
C THR A 345 10.23 8.23 -17.67
N ILE A 346 10.17 8.84 -18.87
CA ILE A 346 11.37 9.03 -19.70
C ILE A 346 12.22 10.23 -19.23
N SER A 347 11.61 11.25 -18.63
CA SER A 347 12.31 12.45 -18.17
C SER A 347 12.99 12.26 -16.82
N PHE A 348 12.53 11.32 -16.00
CA PHE A 348 13.12 10.95 -14.71
C PHE A 348 13.65 9.51 -14.76
N PRO A 349 14.91 9.31 -15.17
CA PRO A 349 15.51 7.97 -15.18
C PRO A 349 15.54 7.40 -13.75
N ARG A 350 15.08 6.16 -13.58
CA ARG A 350 15.17 5.46 -12.30
C ARG A 350 16.56 4.87 -12.13
N CYS A 351 17.21 5.16 -11.00
CA CYS A 351 18.41 4.45 -10.59
C CYS A 351 18.04 3.10 -9.98
N GLY A 352 18.77 2.07 -10.38
CA GLY A 352 18.74 0.75 -9.78
C GLY A 352 20.15 0.29 -9.44
N GLU A 353 20.22 -0.92 -8.91
CA GLU A 353 21.47 -1.63 -8.67
C GLU A 353 21.29 -3.07 -9.14
N VAL A 354 22.33 -3.66 -9.74
CA VAL A 354 22.34 -5.08 -10.07
C VAL A 354 22.65 -5.82 -8.78
N ASN A 355 21.69 -6.56 -8.23
CA ASN A 355 22.00 -7.47 -7.14
C ASN A 355 22.90 -8.59 -7.70
N SER A 356 24.10 -8.76 -7.13
CA SER A 356 25.12 -9.73 -7.56
C SER A 356 24.61 -11.18 -7.60
N ASN A 357 23.51 -11.48 -6.89
CA ASN A 357 22.84 -12.78 -6.90
C ASN A 357 21.72 -12.92 -7.96
N ASN A 358 21.24 -11.81 -8.56
CA ASN A 358 20.12 -11.79 -9.52
C ASN A 358 20.58 -11.62 -10.99
N GLY A 359 21.88 -11.74 -11.28
CA GLY A 359 22.39 -11.76 -12.67
C GLY A 359 21.74 -12.86 -13.54
N THR A 360 21.10 -13.85 -12.92
CA THR A 360 20.31 -14.89 -13.60
C THR A 360 19.19 -15.43 -12.70
N ILE A 361 18.00 -14.82 -12.68
CA ILE A 361 16.79 -15.59 -12.35
C ILE A 361 16.49 -16.46 -13.58
N ALA A 362 17.08 -17.65 -13.61
CA ALA A 362 16.71 -18.67 -14.57
C ALA A 362 15.32 -19.17 -14.18
N ALA A 363 14.31 -18.90 -15.01
CA ALA A 363 13.04 -19.61 -14.90
C ALA A 363 13.33 -21.11 -15.04
N SER A 364 13.26 -21.84 -13.93
CA SER A 364 13.18 -23.31 -13.96
C SER A 364 11.89 -23.66 -14.71
N ASN A 365 12.00 -24.46 -15.78
CA ASN A 365 10.93 -25.00 -16.64
C ASN A 365 10.74 -24.38 -18.05
N GLY A 366 11.81 -23.91 -18.70
CA GLY A 366 11.78 -23.65 -20.15
C GLY A 366 10.95 -22.44 -20.60
N ALA A 367 10.47 -21.61 -19.66
CA ALA A 367 9.88 -20.31 -19.94
C ALA A 367 10.97 -19.25 -20.21
N GLN A 368 10.63 -18.25 -21.03
CA GLN A 368 11.51 -17.16 -21.47
C GLN A 368 12.29 -16.55 -20.30
N LYS A 369 13.62 -16.44 -20.46
CA LYS A 369 14.51 -15.82 -19.47
C LYS A 369 14.27 -14.30 -19.46
N VAL A 370 13.65 -13.80 -18.39
CA VAL A 370 13.37 -12.37 -18.20
C VAL A 370 14.60 -11.73 -17.56
N PHE A 371 15.29 -10.85 -18.29
CA PHE A 371 16.46 -10.11 -17.79
C PHE A 371 16.06 -8.68 -17.45
N SER A 372 16.31 -8.22 -16.22
CA SER A 372 16.05 -6.82 -15.85
C SER A 372 16.68 -5.84 -16.85
N ALA A 373 15.94 -4.82 -17.24
CA ALA A 373 16.33 -3.75 -18.17
C ALA A 373 17.27 -2.73 -17.52
N LEU A 374 18.22 -3.25 -16.73
CA LEU A 374 19.26 -2.48 -16.08
C LEU A 374 20.37 -2.21 -17.08
N LEU A 375 20.72 -0.93 -17.21
CA LEU A 375 21.77 -0.46 -18.10
C LEU A 375 22.77 0.37 -17.31
N SER A 376 24.02 -0.08 -17.27
CA SER A 376 25.11 0.69 -16.65
C SER A 376 25.31 2.02 -17.39
N GLN A 377 25.32 3.11 -16.64
CA GLN A 377 25.54 4.47 -17.13
C GLN A 377 26.89 4.97 -16.61
N PRO A 378 27.94 5.00 -17.46
CA PRO A 378 29.20 5.62 -17.09
C PRO A 378 29.05 7.16 -17.08
N THR A 379 29.93 7.84 -16.36
CA THR A 379 29.95 9.32 -16.25
C THR A 379 30.14 10.05 -17.60
N THR A 380 30.57 9.33 -18.63
CA THR A 380 30.82 9.86 -19.98
C THR A 380 29.59 9.83 -20.89
N VAL A 381 28.53 9.11 -20.51
CA VAL A 381 27.31 9.01 -21.30
C VAL A 381 26.37 10.14 -20.92
N ALA A 382 25.84 10.85 -21.92
CA ALA A 382 24.87 11.90 -21.70
C ALA A 382 23.61 11.32 -21.02
N PRO A 383 23.05 12.01 -20.00
CA PRO A 383 21.83 11.56 -19.37
C PRO A 383 20.70 11.55 -20.40
N ARG A 384 19.75 10.62 -20.23
CA ARG A 384 18.54 10.53 -21.07
C ARG A 384 17.81 11.88 -21.14
N ASN A 385 17.71 12.57 -20.02
CA ASN A 385 17.21 13.93 -19.94
C ASN A 385 18.39 14.90 -19.88
N LEU A 386 18.65 15.62 -20.97
CA LEU A 386 19.77 16.57 -21.07
C LEU A 386 19.67 17.74 -20.10
N ASN A 387 18.50 17.97 -19.49
CA ASN A 387 18.33 19.00 -18.47
C ASN A 387 18.77 18.55 -17.07
N PHE A 388 19.08 17.26 -16.88
CA PHE A 388 19.68 16.80 -15.63
C PHE A 388 21.10 17.36 -15.50
N PRO A 389 21.49 17.81 -14.30
CA PRO A 389 22.89 18.16 -14.05
C PRO A 389 23.79 16.94 -14.24
N PRO A 390 25.08 17.13 -14.55
CA PRO A 390 26.05 16.03 -14.60
C PRO A 390 26.05 15.24 -13.30
N PHE A 391 25.88 13.93 -13.40
CA PHE A 391 25.99 13.02 -12.27
C PHE A 391 27.42 12.47 -12.24
N ASN A 392 28.19 12.86 -11.23
CA ASN A 392 29.63 12.59 -11.15
C ASN A 392 29.99 11.16 -10.69
N ASP A 393 29.05 10.24 -10.81
CA ASP A 393 29.19 8.85 -10.36
C ASP A 393 28.61 7.89 -11.41
N THR A 394 29.06 6.65 -11.38
CA THR A 394 28.46 5.60 -12.19
C THR A 394 27.18 5.13 -11.53
N TYR A 395 26.12 4.96 -12.31
CA TYR A 395 24.87 4.39 -11.80
C TYR A 395 24.33 3.36 -12.77
N THR A 396 23.41 2.53 -12.31
CA THR A 396 22.66 1.65 -13.19
C THR A 396 21.28 2.27 -13.42
N ALA A 397 20.93 2.55 -14.66
CA ALA A 397 19.59 3.01 -15.02
C ALA A 397 18.67 1.81 -15.21
N LEU A 398 17.51 1.81 -14.56
CA LEU A 398 16.41 0.93 -14.92
C LEU A 398 15.63 1.57 -16.07
N LEU A 399 15.72 0.99 -17.26
CA LEU A 399 15.09 1.55 -18.45
C LEU A 399 13.56 1.55 -18.36
N PRO A 400 12.87 2.54 -18.94
CA PRO A 400 11.42 2.56 -18.99
C PRO A 400 10.86 1.34 -19.73
N CYS A 401 9.70 0.86 -19.30
CA CYS A 401 8.99 -0.21 -20.00
C CYS A 401 8.56 0.24 -21.40
N LEU A 402 8.76 -0.59 -22.44
CA LEU A 402 8.25 -0.26 -23.78
C LEU A 402 6.72 -0.10 -23.78
N GLU A 403 6.04 -0.85 -22.91
CA GLU A 403 4.60 -0.80 -22.69
C GLU A 403 4.13 0.59 -22.26
N ARG A 404 4.95 1.33 -21.50
CA ARG A 404 4.62 2.72 -21.12
C ARG A 404 4.59 3.64 -22.35
N CYS A 405 5.48 3.43 -23.31
CA CYS A 405 5.40 4.14 -24.60
C CYS A 405 4.16 3.69 -25.38
N ASN A 406 3.96 2.37 -25.52
CA ASN A 406 2.85 1.83 -26.31
C ASN A 406 1.48 2.24 -25.74
N ALA A 407 1.36 2.44 -24.42
CA ALA A 407 0.15 2.96 -23.80
C ALA A 407 -0.20 4.36 -24.32
N ALA A 408 0.80 5.26 -24.42
CA ALA A 408 0.61 6.58 -25.03
C ALA A 408 0.29 6.49 -26.53
N ASP A 409 0.99 5.63 -27.27
CA ASP A 409 0.75 5.41 -28.71
C ASP A 409 -0.69 4.93 -28.99
N ARG A 410 -1.18 3.97 -28.21
CA ARG A 410 -2.55 3.43 -28.33
C ARG A 410 -3.63 4.40 -27.86
N ALA A 411 -3.31 5.22 -26.85
CA ALA A 411 -4.27 6.15 -26.29
C ALA A 411 -4.45 7.38 -27.18
N CYS A 412 -3.47 7.75 -28.00
CA CYS A 412 -3.45 9.03 -28.70
C CYS A 412 -3.83 8.98 -30.19
N PRO A 413 -4.34 10.10 -30.75
CA PRO A 413 -4.67 10.18 -32.17
C PRO A 413 -3.45 9.99 -33.07
N SER A 414 -3.60 9.19 -34.13
CA SER A 414 -2.52 8.86 -35.07
C SER A 414 -1.92 10.06 -35.80
N PHE A 415 -2.68 11.14 -35.99
CA PHE A 415 -2.21 12.35 -36.67
C PHE A 415 -1.14 13.12 -35.86
N LEU A 416 -1.03 12.87 -34.54
CA LEU A 416 0.03 13.44 -33.71
C LEU A 416 1.41 12.83 -34.05
N GLY A 417 1.44 11.69 -34.74
CA GLY A 417 2.68 11.04 -35.17
C GLY A 417 3.52 10.48 -34.01
N PHE A 418 2.96 10.39 -32.80
CA PHE A 418 3.59 9.67 -31.70
C PHE A 418 3.80 8.22 -32.14
N ARG A 419 5.02 7.69 -31.94
CA ARG A 419 5.38 6.32 -32.32
C ARG A 419 6.44 5.76 -31.40
N CYS A 420 6.24 4.51 -31.00
CA CYS A 420 7.21 3.80 -30.17
C CYS A 420 8.24 3.04 -31.01
N PRO A 421 9.47 2.86 -30.49
CA PRO A 421 10.46 1.96 -31.07
C PRO A 421 9.93 0.54 -31.19
N THR A 422 10.41 -0.20 -32.19
CA THR A 422 9.99 -1.58 -32.42
C THR A 422 10.82 -2.54 -31.56
N ALA A 423 10.13 -3.43 -30.84
CA ALA A 423 10.74 -4.37 -29.89
C ALA A 423 11.93 -5.16 -30.47
N GLN A 424 11.82 -5.58 -31.73
CA GLN A 424 12.78 -6.45 -32.40
C GLN A 424 14.03 -5.73 -32.96
N PHE A 425 14.01 -4.40 -33.09
CA PHE A 425 15.06 -3.68 -33.83
C PHE A 425 15.86 -2.74 -32.95
N ASN A 426 15.19 -1.78 -32.30
CA ASN A 426 15.89 -0.68 -31.62
C ASN A 426 15.37 -0.37 -30.21
N ALA A 427 14.25 -0.95 -29.79
CA ALA A 427 13.66 -0.64 -28.49
C ALA A 427 14.59 -0.99 -27.31
N SER A 428 15.33 -2.11 -27.37
CA SER A 428 16.24 -2.56 -26.30
C SER A 428 17.36 -1.57 -25.96
N SER A 429 17.65 -0.61 -26.84
CA SER A 429 18.64 0.45 -26.57
C SER A 429 18.17 1.50 -25.57
N SER A 430 16.84 1.67 -25.43
CA SER A 430 16.26 2.79 -24.70
C SER A 430 14.99 2.42 -23.89
N TYR A 431 14.52 1.20 -23.98
CA TYR A 431 13.40 0.67 -23.23
C TYR A 431 13.70 -0.77 -22.80
N GLY A 432 13.11 -1.20 -21.69
CA GLY A 432 13.01 -2.62 -21.38
C GLY A 432 12.13 -3.32 -22.42
N VAL A 433 12.61 -4.42 -23.00
CA VAL A 433 11.87 -5.31 -23.93
C VAL A 433 11.86 -6.75 -23.41
N GLY A 434 10.71 -7.37 -23.18
CA GLY A 434 10.72 -8.67 -22.50
C GLY A 434 9.38 -9.22 -22.01
N TYR A 435 8.38 -8.37 -21.77
CA TYR A 435 6.98 -8.82 -21.72
C TYR A 435 6.40 -8.77 -23.14
N ILE A 436 6.88 -9.67 -24.01
CA ILE A 436 6.16 -9.93 -25.25
C ILE A 436 4.86 -10.63 -24.85
N ASP A 437 3.77 -9.90 -25.01
CA ASP A 437 2.41 -10.41 -24.99
C ASP A 437 2.31 -11.84 -25.53
N SER A 438 1.97 -12.79 -24.66
CA SER A 438 1.74 -14.21 -25.00
C SER A 438 2.87 -14.96 -25.73
N GLY A 439 4.05 -14.35 -25.95
CA GLY A 439 5.07 -14.87 -26.88
C GLY A 439 4.59 -14.94 -28.34
N VAL A 440 3.47 -14.29 -28.69
CA VAL A 440 2.90 -14.26 -30.03
C VAL A 440 3.19 -12.91 -30.67
N GLU A 441 3.77 -12.95 -31.87
CA GLU A 441 4.12 -11.76 -32.63
C GLU A 441 2.90 -10.87 -32.89
N GLY A 442 3.00 -9.58 -32.55
CA GLY A 442 1.96 -8.58 -32.83
C GLY A 442 0.80 -8.49 -31.84
N VAL A 443 0.74 -9.34 -30.81
CA VAL A 443 -0.23 -9.16 -29.70
C VAL A 443 0.30 -8.08 -28.77
N GLN A 444 -0.60 -7.24 -28.24
CA GLN A 444 -0.26 -6.00 -27.55
C GLN A 444 -1.24 -5.78 -26.37
N GLY A 445 -0.77 -5.75 -25.11
CA GLY A 445 -1.59 -5.35 -23.93
C GLY A 445 -2.10 -6.45 -22.97
N ARG A 446 -1.44 -7.60 -22.89
CA ARG A 446 -1.66 -8.65 -21.87
C ARG A 446 -0.53 -8.76 -20.83
N GLY A 447 0.53 -7.98 -20.96
CA GLY A 447 1.52 -7.83 -19.89
C GLY A 447 0.96 -7.11 -18.67
N SER A 448 1.20 -7.66 -17.48
CA SER A 448 0.98 -6.92 -16.23
C SER A 448 2.13 -5.92 -16.08
N SER A 449 1.88 -4.67 -16.45
CA SER A 449 2.78 -3.55 -16.19
C SER A 449 2.12 -2.67 -15.13
N GLY A 450 2.75 -2.47 -13.97
CA GLY A 450 2.12 -1.67 -12.91
C GLY A 450 2.67 -1.78 -11.50
N THR A 451 3.44 -2.82 -11.18
CA THR A 451 4.01 -2.99 -9.83
C THR A 451 5.43 -3.53 -9.94
N SER A 452 6.22 -3.44 -8.88
CA SER A 452 7.36 -4.35 -8.73
C SER A 452 6.87 -5.76 -9.09
N GLN A 453 7.57 -6.43 -10.02
CA GLN A 453 7.14 -7.71 -10.59
C GLN A 453 6.89 -8.76 -9.52
N ASP A 454 7.45 -8.54 -8.34
CA ASP A 454 7.03 -9.18 -7.11
C ASP A 454 6.84 -8.16 -5.98
N ARG A 455 6.24 -8.63 -4.89
CA ARG A 455 6.09 -7.90 -3.62
C ARG A 455 7.43 -7.49 -2.95
N TYR A 456 8.57 -7.86 -3.54
CA TYR A 456 9.91 -7.65 -2.98
C TYR A 456 10.63 -6.45 -3.58
N GLY A 457 9.99 -5.73 -4.50
CA GLY A 457 10.60 -4.56 -5.15
C GLY A 457 11.48 -4.91 -6.36
N ASN A 458 11.49 -6.17 -6.83
CA ASN A 458 12.20 -6.49 -8.06
C ASN A 458 11.45 -5.89 -9.25
N VAL A 459 12.11 -5.00 -9.97
CA VAL A 459 11.52 -4.34 -11.13
C VAL A 459 12.32 -4.70 -12.38
N TRP A 460 11.61 -5.16 -13.40
CA TRP A 460 12.22 -5.50 -14.68
C TRP A 460 12.45 -4.28 -15.57
N CYS A 461 11.52 -3.33 -15.57
CA CYS A 461 11.64 -2.05 -16.26
C CYS A 461 10.89 -0.98 -15.47
N ASN A 462 11.31 0.27 -15.60
CA ASN A 462 10.66 1.37 -14.92
C ASN A 462 9.28 1.63 -15.54
N TYR A 463 8.20 1.33 -14.82
CA TYR A 463 6.86 1.65 -15.27
C TYR A 463 6.49 3.12 -15.02
N GLY A 464 7.29 3.86 -14.26
CA GLY A 464 6.88 5.16 -13.72
C GLY A 464 6.21 4.92 -12.39
#